data_AF-A0A962ZQB2-F1
#
_entry.id   AF-A0A962ZQB2-F1
#
_cell.length_a   1.000
_cell.length_b   1.000
_cell.length_c   1.000
_cell.angle_alpha   90.00
_cell.angle_beta   90.00
_cell.angle_gamma   90.00
#
_symmetry.space_group_name_H-M   'P 1'
#
loop_
_entity.id
_entity.type
_entity.pdbx_description
1 polymer ?
#
loop_
_entity_poly.entity_id
_entity_poly.type
_entity_poly.pdbx_seq_one_letter_code
_entity_poly.pdbx_strand_id
1 'polypeptide(L)'
;NTLPGDQPVVGFRISNPLTGDAYDILNDPVFTGSGASLRVGMAWNTVDYTNTGNGSDDASSVLTDALSGAIANGDGSYRLTLASPVPDGSAAPGEPATGSGVVTVEGHPVVDTNGDGQTENVPVGDVARFFSIDEPDGRPVARREVVEMESCLACHSTLVLHGSNRADNIDSCVTCHNPRNTDRGVRAIARTPPTDGKAEESLDFKTMIHAIHAADMREKPLQVVGFRGFTTYVYDENQVHYPGNLANCVACHGEQGFTLPLADGVLATSIDTGDNRADPADDTVVSPATAACASCHDDNVAAAHMTANGGSFATSQQAIDSGEVVEQCALCHGEGRSADTAQVHGIR
;
A
#
# COMPACT_ATOMS: atom_id res chain seq x y z
N ASN A 1 0.98 -12.79 -21.55
CA ASN A 1 1.98 -11.72 -21.72
C ASN A 1 2.24 -11.16 -20.33
N THR A 2 3.06 -11.85 -19.56
CA THR A 2 3.37 -11.45 -18.17
C THR A 2 4.84 -11.68 -17.84
N LEU A 3 5.65 -12.14 -18.80
CA LEU A 3 7.09 -12.27 -18.65
C LEU A 3 7.72 -10.87 -18.57
N PRO A 4 8.93 -10.74 -18.02
CA PRO A 4 9.68 -9.49 -18.11
C PRO A 4 9.79 -8.99 -19.56
N GLY A 5 9.44 -7.73 -19.78
CA GLY A 5 9.41 -7.06 -21.10
C GLY A 5 8.07 -7.21 -21.84
N ASP A 6 7.20 -8.14 -21.42
CA ASP A 6 5.86 -8.24 -21.98
C ASP A 6 4.99 -7.06 -21.57
N GLN A 7 4.12 -6.61 -22.47
CA GLN A 7 3.02 -5.71 -22.15
C GLN A 7 1.75 -6.51 -21.83
N PRO A 8 1.26 -6.52 -20.58
CA PRO A 8 0.14 -7.37 -20.21
C PRO A 8 -1.19 -6.92 -20.80
N VAL A 9 -2.06 -7.90 -21.04
CA VAL A 9 -3.45 -7.68 -21.46
C VAL A 9 -4.36 -8.31 -20.42
N VAL A 10 -5.21 -7.48 -19.81
CA VAL A 10 -6.14 -7.89 -18.76
C VAL A 10 -7.53 -8.04 -19.35
N GLY A 11 -8.14 -9.20 -19.13
CA GLY A 11 -9.56 -9.44 -19.38
C GLY A 11 -10.36 -9.17 -18.11
N PHE A 12 -11.42 -8.39 -18.19
CA PHE A 12 -12.27 -8.06 -17.04
C PHE A 12 -13.73 -7.83 -17.47
N ARG A 13 -14.64 -7.88 -16.49
CA ARG A 13 -16.06 -7.55 -16.66
C ARG A 13 -16.52 -6.81 -15.41
N ILE A 14 -17.32 -5.76 -15.60
CA ILE A 14 -18.00 -5.07 -14.50
C ILE A 14 -19.46 -5.50 -14.51
N SER A 15 -19.99 -5.86 -13.36
CA SER A 15 -21.37 -6.36 -13.25
C SER A 15 -22.10 -5.77 -12.06
N ASN A 16 -23.42 -5.63 -12.19
CA ASN A 16 -24.27 -5.29 -11.07
C ASN A 16 -24.28 -6.47 -10.08
N PRO A 17 -23.88 -6.27 -8.81
CA PRO A 17 -23.78 -7.37 -7.84
C PRO A 17 -25.15 -7.96 -7.45
N LEU A 18 -26.25 -7.24 -7.65
CA LEU A 18 -27.60 -7.71 -7.32
C LEU A 18 -28.23 -8.53 -8.44
N THR A 19 -28.00 -8.16 -9.70
CA THR A 19 -28.64 -8.82 -10.85
C THR A 19 -27.69 -9.72 -11.64
N GLY A 20 -26.38 -9.50 -11.53
CA GLY A 20 -25.35 -10.16 -12.34
C GLY A 20 -25.22 -9.59 -13.76
N ASP A 21 -26.02 -8.60 -14.13
CA ASP A 21 -25.98 -7.98 -15.47
C ASP A 21 -24.64 -7.28 -15.69
N ALA A 22 -24.09 -7.39 -16.90
CA ALA A 22 -22.87 -6.67 -17.27
C ALA A 22 -23.19 -5.18 -17.45
N TYR A 23 -22.34 -4.32 -16.90
CA TYR A 23 -22.32 -2.91 -17.28
C TYR A 23 -21.58 -2.73 -18.60
N ASP A 24 -22.12 -1.88 -19.47
CA ASP A 24 -21.39 -1.39 -20.63
C ASP A 24 -20.57 -0.15 -20.24
N ILE A 25 -19.32 -0.35 -19.81
CA ILE A 25 -18.47 0.74 -19.29
C ILE A 25 -18.18 1.84 -20.33
N LEU A 26 -18.45 1.59 -21.61
CA LEU A 26 -18.19 2.56 -22.70
C LEU A 26 -19.43 3.39 -23.05
N ASN A 27 -20.63 2.94 -22.67
CA ASN A 27 -21.88 3.57 -23.11
C ASN A 27 -22.85 3.86 -21.96
N ASP A 28 -22.77 3.14 -20.83
CA ASP A 28 -23.68 3.35 -19.72
C ASP A 28 -23.43 4.72 -19.08
N PRO A 29 -24.49 5.52 -18.79
CA PRO A 29 -24.34 6.85 -18.21
C PRO A 29 -23.55 6.87 -16.89
N VAL A 30 -23.62 5.78 -16.14
CA VAL A 30 -22.92 5.66 -14.85
C VAL A 30 -21.40 5.56 -15.00
N PHE A 31 -20.89 5.16 -16.18
CA PHE A 31 -19.45 5.10 -16.49
C PHE A 31 -19.00 6.14 -17.51
N THR A 32 -19.93 6.80 -18.21
CA THR A 32 -19.63 7.90 -19.16
C THR A 32 -19.90 9.29 -18.57
N GLY A 33 -20.53 9.36 -17.40
CA GLY A 33 -20.78 10.59 -16.66
C GLY A 33 -19.50 11.27 -16.17
N SER A 34 -19.56 12.59 -16.04
CA SER A 34 -18.43 13.39 -15.54
C SER A 34 -18.04 12.94 -14.13
N GLY A 35 -16.78 12.58 -13.94
CA GLY A 35 -16.24 12.12 -12.66
C GLY A 35 -16.16 10.60 -12.53
N ALA A 36 -16.81 9.82 -13.41
CA ALA A 36 -16.63 8.37 -13.43
C ALA A 36 -15.16 8.00 -13.64
N SER A 37 -14.75 6.91 -13.01
CA SER A 37 -13.38 6.44 -13.03
C SER A 37 -13.38 4.92 -13.02
N LEU A 38 -12.56 4.31 -13.87
CA LEU A 38 -12.27 2.89 -13.82
C LEU A 38 -10.85 2.68 -14.30
N ARG A 39 -10.02 2.07 -13.47
CA ARG A 39 -8.61 1.85 -13.77
C ARG A 39 -8.23 0.42 -13.48
N VAL A 40 -7.29 -0.07 -14.27
CA VAL A 40 -6.63 -1.35 -14.04
C VAL A 40 -5.20 -1.06 -13.63
N GLY A 41 -4.85 -1.47 -12.42
CA GLY A 41 -3.53 -1.32 -11.84
C GLY A 41 -2.65 -2.56 -12.03
N MET A 42 -1.33 -2.35 -11.96
CA MET A 42 -0.35 -3.43 -11.88
C MET A 42 0.77 -3.07 -10.91
N ALA A 43 1.17 -4.04 -10.08
CA ALA A 43 2.25 -3.89 -9.11
C ALA A 43 3.07 -5.18 -8.95
N TRP A 44 4.32 -5.02 -8.49
CA TRP A 44 5.31 -6.09 -8.35
C TRP A 44 6.40 -5.71 -7.32
N ASN A 45 7.13 -6.66 -6.73
CA ASN A 45 6.86 -8.11 -6.74
C ASN A 45 5.94 -8.46 -5.56
N THR A 46 5.31 -9.64 -5.53
CA THR A 46 4.40 -10.01 -4.42
C THR A 46 5.11 -10.42 -3.14
N VAL A 47 6.43 -10.67 -3.16
CA VAL A 47 7.22 -10.86 -1.92
C VAL A 47 7.07 -9.62 -1.03
N ASP A 48 7.39 -8.45 -1.58
CA ASP A 48 6.90 -7.16 -1.13
C ASP A 48 6.95 -6.16 -2.28
N TYR A 49 5.97 -5.27 -2.34
CA TYR A 49 5.85 -4.37 -3.48
C TYR A 49 6.96 -3.33 -3.45
N THR A 50 7.56 -3.12 -4.62
CA THR A 50 8.57 -2.09 -4.85
C THR A 50 8.17 -1.17 -5.99
N ASN A 51 7.45 -1.71 -6.97
CA ASN A 51 7.11 -1.08 -8.24
C ASN A 51 8.29 -0.37 -8.91
N THR A 52 9.50 -0.82 -8.61
CA THR A 52 10.71 -0.26 -9.20
C THR A 52 10.68 -0.55 -10.70
N GLY A 53 11.02 0.46 -11.50
CA GLY A 53 10.86 0.40 -12.96
C GLY A 53 9.45 0.70 -13.47
N ASN A 54 8.55 1.25 -12.65
CA ASN A 54 7.21 1.68 -13.08
C ASN A 54 7.20 2.86 -14.09
N GLY A 55 8.36 3.51 -14.30
CA GLY A 55 8.52 4.65 -15.21
C GLY A 55 8.13 6.00 -14.61
N SER A 56 7.99 6.10 -13.29
CA SER A 56 7.67 7.33 -12.55
C SER A 56 8.73 7.63 -11.48
N ASP A 57 8.75 8.87 -10.98
CA ASP A 57 9.60 9.31 -9.87
C ASP A 57 8.97 8.95 -8.49
N ASP A 58 8.36 7.78 -8.39
CA ASP A 58 7.76 7.22 -7.19
C ASP A 58 7.69 5.68 -7.28
N ALA A 59 7.37 5.03 -6.17
CA ALA A 59 7.17 3.58 -6.10
C ALA A 59 5.69 3.18 -6.16
N SER A 60 4.83 3.95 -6.85
CA SER A 60 3.40 3.66 -6.95
C SER A 60 3.07 2.57 -7.98
N SER A 61 1.89 1.96 -7.87
CA SER A 61 1.40 1.01 -8.87
C SER A 61 1.12 1.71 -10.20
N VAL A 62 1.34 1.02 -11.32
CA VAL A 62 1.03 1.55 -12.65
C VAL A 62 -0.46 1.43 -12.90
N LEU A 63 -1.14 2.54 -13.20
CA LEU A 63 -2.58 2.57 -13.49
C LEU A 63 -2.85 2.83 -14.97
N THR A 64 -3.77 2.08 -15.56
CA THR A 64 -4.26 2.27 -16.92
C THR A 64 -5.74 2.62 -16.89
N ASP A 65 -6.15 3.70 -17.55
CA ASP A 65 -7.56 4.11 -17.62
C ASP A 65 -8.36 3.16 -18.52
N ALA A 66 -9.31 2.45 -17.93
CA ALA A 66 -10.15 1.50 -18.62
C ALA A 66 -11.28 2.18 -19.40
N LEU A 67 -11.76 3.35 -18.96
CA LEU A 67 -12.87 4.05 -19.64
C LEU A 67 -12.46 4.58 -21.00
N SER A 68 -11.17 4.87 -21.19
CA SER A 68 -10.60 5.32 -22.46
C SER A 68 -9.84 4.23 -23.23
N GLY A 69 -9.25 3.25 -22.54
CA GLY A 69 -8.36 2.26 -23.14
C GLY A 69 -8.98 0.89 -23.42
N ALA A 70 -10.11 0.54 -22.79
CA ALA A 70 -10.65 -0.81 -22.87
C ALA A 70 -11.36 -1.09 -24.20
N ILE A 71 -11.24 -2.32 -24.69
CA ILE A 71 -11.89 -2.77 -25.91
C ILE A 71 -12.91 -3.87 -25.56
N ALA A 72 -14.17 -3.64 -25.93
CA ALA A 72 -15.24 -4.61 -25.73
C ALA A 72 -14.98 -5.91 -26.52
N ASN A 73 -15.32 -7.05 -25.92
CA ASN A 73 -15.25 -8.37 -26.54
C ASN A 73 -16.60 -8.82 -27.15
N GLY A 74 -17.69 -8.08 -26.89
CA GLY A 74 -19.04 -8.36 -27.42
C GLY A 74 -19.90 -9.29 -26.56
N ASP A 75 -19.40 -9.70 -25.38
CA ASP A 75 -20.08 -10.59 -24.42
C ASP A 75 -20.26 -9.94 -23.03
N GLY A 76 -20.10 -8.60 -22.96
CA GLY A 76 -20.09 -7.84 -21.71
C GLY A 76 -18.74 -7.84 -20.97
N SER A 77 -17.71 -8.50 -21.52
CA SER A 77 -16.34 -8.38 -21.05
C SER A 77 -15.50 -7.44 -21.92
N TYR A 78 -14.38 -7.01 -21.35
CA TYR A 78 -13.42 -6.09 -21.94
C TYR A 78 -12.02 -6.67 -21.88
N ARG A 79 -11.18 -6.23 -22.81
CA ARG A 79 -9.72 -6.38 -22.71
C ARG A 79 -9.05 -5.02 -22.65
N LEU A 80 -8.00 -4.92 -21.85
CA LEU A 80 -7.20 -3.70 -21.73
C LEU A 80 -5.72 -4.06 -21.76
N THR A 81 -4.97 -3.42 -22.64
CA THR A 81 -3.50 -3.48 -22.62
C THR A 81 -3.00 -2.47 -21.60
N LEU A 82 -2.15 -2.90 -20.67
CA LEU A 82 -1.64 -2.03 -19.62
C LEU A 82 -0.62 -1.02 -20.15
N ALA A 83 -0.57 0.16 -19.52
CA ALA A 83 0.25 1.29 -19.96
C ALA A 83 1.76 1.00 -19.96
N SER A 84 2.23 0.19 -19.01
CA SER A 84 3.64 -0.19 -18.88
C SER A 84 3.84 -1.70 -19.09
N PRO A 85 4.96 -2.11 -19.72
CA PRO A 85 5.38 -3.51 -19.68
C PRO A 85 5.79 -3.93 -18.27
N VAL A 86 5.86 -5.23 -18.04
CA VAL A 86 6.54 -5.78 -16.85
C VAL A 86 8.03 -5.44 -16.95
N PRO A 87 8.66 -4.80 -15.96
CA PRO A 87 10.07 -4.41 -16.07
C PRO A 87 11.01 -5.60 -16.33
N ASP A 88 11.89 -5.46 -17.32
CA ASP A 88 12.91 -6.44 -17.69
C ASP A 88 14.34 -6.03 -17.26
N GLY A 89 14.47 -4.91 -16.56
CA GLY A 89 15.76 -4.34 -16.16
C GLY A 89 16.56 -3.73 -17.31
N SER A 90 15.99 -3.58 -18.52
CA SER A 90 16.69 -2.94 -19.65
C SER A 90 16.74 -1.42 -19.53
N ALA A 91 15.79 -0.83 -18.80
CA ALA A 91 15.72 0.60 -18.49
C ALA A 91 16.10 0.86 -17.04
N ALA A 92 16.54 2.10 -16.75
CA ALA A 92 16.82 2.53 -15.37
C ALA A 92 15.60 2.28 -14.46
N PRO A 93 15.82 1.81 -13.21
CA PRO A 93 17.12 1.65 -12.53
C PRO A 93 17.84 0.32 -12.81
N GLY A 94 17.41 -0.48 -13.79
CA GLY A 94 18.06 -1.74 -14.15
C GLY A 94 17.58 -2.95 -13.34
N GLU A 95 16.47 -2.79 -12.61
CA GLU A 95 15.87 -3.83 -11.77
C GLU A 95 14.70 -4.51 -12.51
N PRO A 96 14.78 -5.81 -12.83
CA PRO A 96 13.66 -6.55 -13.40
C PRO A 96 12.62 -6.90 -12.34
N ALA A 97 11.35 -6.98 -12.76
CA ALA A 97 10.31 -7.58 -11.93
C ALA A 97 10.40 -9.11 -12.00
N THR A 98 10.18 -9.79 -10.87
CA THR A 98 10.39 -11.24 -10.70
C THR A 98 9.35 -11.85 -9.75
N GLY A 99 9.28 -13.18 -9.72
CA GLY A 99 8.28 -13.97 -9.01
C GLY A 99 6.90 -13.74 -9.59
N SER A 100 6.05 -13.05 -8.82
CA SER A 100 4.66 -12.78 -9.16
C SER A 100 4.33 -11.29 -9.05
N GLY A 101 3.31 -10.88 -9.79
CA GLY A 101 2.72 -9.55 -9.72
C GLY A 101 1.23 -9.62 -9.38
N VAL A 102 0.62 -8.46 -9.22
CA VAL A 102 -0.82 -8.30 -9.01
C VAL A 102 -1.40 -7.35 -10.04
N VAL A 103 -2.60 -7.65 -10.52
CA VAL A 103 -3.47 -6.72 -11.23
C VAL A 103 -4.60 -6.31 -10.31
N THR A 104 -4.89 -5.02 -10.25
CA THR A 104 -6.05 -4.48 -9.51
C THR A 104 -7.05 -3.86 -10.46
N VAL A 105 -8.33 -3.86 -10.10
CA VAL A 105 -9.35 -3.02 -10.74
C VAL A 105 -9.94 -2.13 -9.66
N GLU A 106 -9.83 -0.83 -9.87
CA GLU A 106 -10.22 0.22 -8.93
C GLU A 106 -11.04 1.31 -9.66
N GLY A 107 -11.87 2.06 -8.93
CA GLY A 107 -12.64 3.16 -9.48
C GLY A 107 -14.05 3.27 -8.92
N HIS A 108 -14.87 4.10 -9.57
CA HIS A 108 -16.26 4.28 -9.24
C HIS A 108 -17.10 4.73 -10.44
N PRO A 109 -18.33 4.23 -10.59
CA PRO A 109 -19.35 4.90 -11.37
C PRO A 109 -19.81 6.20 -10.69
N VAL A 110 -20.63 6.95 -11.42
CA VAL A 110 -21.34 8.14 -10.91
C VAL A 110 -22.85 7.98 -11.10
N VAL A 111 -23.63 8.39 -10.10
CA VAL A 111 -25.09 8.29 -10.12
C VAL A 111 -25.66 9.52 -9.42
N ASP A 112 -26.71 10.14 -9.97
CA ASP A 112 -27.52 11.14 -9.25
C ASP A 112 -28.50 10.38 -8.34
N THR A 113 -28.08 10.19 -7.09
CA THR A 113 -28.80 9.40 -6.09
C THR A 113 -29.93 10.19 -5.42
N ASN A 114 -29.88 11.52 -5.47
CA ASN A 114 -30.79 12.41 -4.74
C ASN A 114 -31.78 13.15 -5.67
N GLY A 115 -31.57 13.12 -6.98
CA GLY A 115 -32.41 13.71 -8.02
C GLY A 115 -32.20 15.22 -8.23
N ASP A 116 -31.10 15.80 -7.77
CA ASP A 116 -30.80 17.23 -7.88
C ASP A 116 -30.08 17.62 -9.19
N GLY A 117 -29.77 16.63 -10.03
CA GLY A 117 -29.08 16.80 -11.30
C GLY A 117 -27.55 16.84 -11.19
N GLN A 118 -26.99 16.62 -10.00
CA GLN A 118 -25.56 16.35 -9.77
C GLN A 118 -25.36 14.88 -9.50
N THR A 119 -24.27 14.33 -10.02
CA THR A 119 -23.93 12.92 -9.80
C THR A 119 -22.99 12.78 -8.61
N GLU A 120 -23.26 11.80 -7.75
CA GLU A 120 -22.35 11.35 -6.71
C GLU A 120 -21.49 10.17 -7.15
N ASN A 121 -20.27 10.09 -6.61
CA ASN A 121 -19.40 8.94 -6.79
C ASN A 121 -19.94 7.76 -5.96
N VAL A 122 -20.20 6.63 -6.62
CA VAL A 122 -20.68 5.42 -5.95
C VAL A 122 -19.50 4.47 -5.75
N PRO A 123 -19.04 4.23 -4.51
CA PRO A 123 -17.92 3.33 -4.27
C PRO A 123 -18.24 1.91 -4.74
N VAL A 124 -17.28 1.27 -5.39
CA VAL A 124 -17.33 -0.14 -5.78
C VAL A 124 -16.07 -0.80 -5.24
N GLY A 125 -16.22 -1.96 -4.60
CA GLY A 125 -15.10 -2.70 -4.04
C GLY A 125 -14.05 -3.01 -5.11
N ASP A 126 -12.79 -2.73 -4.77
CA ASP A 126 -11.66 -3.06 -5.62
C ASP A 126 -11.51 -4.58 -5.71
N VAL A 127 -10.94 -5.06 -6.81
CA VAL A 127 -10.56 -6.47 -6.96
C VAL A 127 -9.09 -6.60 -7.29
N ALA A 128 -8.46 -7.64 -6.76
CA ALA A 128 -7.06 -7.97 -7.03
C ALA A 128 -6.95 -9.38 -7.60
N ARG A 129 -6.01 -9.59 -8.53
CA ARG A 129 -5.69 -10.90 -9.08
C ARG A 129 -4.20 -11.05 -9.32
N PHE A 130 -3.60 -12.05 -8.70
CA PHE A 130 -2.18 -12.36 -8.86
C PHE A 130 -1.90 -13.08 -10.19
N PHE A 131 -0.71 -12.83 -10.72
CA PHE A 131 -0.20 -13.49 -11.93
C PHE A 131 1.29 -13.82 -11.78
N SER A 132 1.72 -14.91 -12.41
CA SER A 132 3.13 -15.29 -12.46
C SER A 132 3.86 -14.40 -13.46
N ILE A 133 4.98 -13.83 -13.03
CA ILE A 133 5.96 -13.17 -13.91
C ILE A 133 6.92 -14.24 -14.42
N ASP A 134 7.68 -14.87 -13.51
CA ASP A 134 8.68 -15.90 -13.84
C ASP A 134 8.77 -17.02 -12.78
N GLU A 135 7.68 -17.26 -12.03
CA GLU A 135 7.60 -18.38 -11.09
C GLU A 135 7.96 -19.72 -11.77
N PRO A 136 8.78 -20.58 -11.13
CA PRO A 136 9.28 -21.79 -11.77
C PRO A 136 8.20 -22.77 -12.28
N ASP A 137 7.04 -22.80 -11.62
CA ASP A 137 5.90 -23.64 -11.99
C ASP A 137 4.80 -22.86 -12.75
N GLY A 138 5.04 -21.58 -13.05
CA GLY A 138 4.12 -20.67 -13.72
C GLY A 138 2.88 -20.31 -12.91
N ARG A 139 2.81 -20.64 -11.62
CA ARG A 139 1.66 -20.35 -10.75
C ARG A 139 1.94 -19.12 -9.91
N PRO A 140 1.01 -18.14 -9.87
CA PRO A 140 1.20 -16.96 -9.05
C PRO A 140 1.30 -17.30 -7.56
N VAL A 141 2.24 -16.64 -6.89
CA VAL A 141 2.35 -16.59 -5.43
C VAL A 141 1.72 -15.29 -4.94
N ALA A 142 0.65 -15.41 -4.16
CA ALA A 142 0.00 -14.27 -3.54
C ALA A 142 0.94 -13.57 -2.55
N ARG A 143 0.75 -12.27 -2.35
CA ARG A 143 1.44 -11.54 -1.29
C ARG A 143 0.98 -12.08 0.07
N ARG A 144 1.89 -12.03 1.06
CA ARG A 144 1.57 -12.38 2.45
C ARG A 144 0.34 -11.63 2.97
N GLU A 145 -0.53 -12.35 3.63
CA GLU A 145 -1.71 -11.83 4.32
C GLU A 145 -1.37 -11.62 5.79
N VAL A 146 -1.56 -10.39 6.29
CA VAL A 146 -1.16 -9.96 7.65
C VAL A 146 -2.35 -9.51 8.48
N VAL A 147 -3.39 -9.03 7.80
CA VAL A 147 -4.65 -8.52 8.34
C VAL A 147 -5.77 -8.90 7.36
N GLU A 148 -6.98 -9.04 7.87
CA GLU A 148 -8.19 -9.35 7.08
C GLU A 148 -9.02 -8.09 6.88
N MET A 149 -9.77 -8.00 5.77
CA MET A 149 -10.58 -6.81 5.50
C MET A 149 -11.68 -6.62 6.54
N GLU A 150 -12.29 -7.72 6.96
CA GLU A 150 -13.37 -7.78 7.96
C GLU A 150 -12.95 -7.14 9.29
N SER A 151 -11.68 -7.26 9.68
CA SER A 151 -11.15 -6.64 10.89
C SER A 151 -11.21 -5.11 10.81
N CYS A 152 -10.92 -4.52 9.65
CA CYS A 152 -11.07 -3.09 9.44
C CYS A 152 -12.55 -2.69 9.38
N LEU A 153 -13.38 -3.48 8.71
CA LEU A 153 -14.81 -3.20 8.54
C LEU A 153 -15.62 -3.31 9.84
N ALA A 154 -15.10 -4.01 10.85
CA ALA A 154 -15.68 -4.05 12.18
C ALA A 154 -15.88 -2.64 12.81
N CYS A 155 -15.01 -1.68 12.45
CA CYS A 155 -15.13 -0.28 12.86
C CYS A 155 -15.54 0.64 11.70
N HIS A 156 -15.02 0.42 10.49
CA HIS A 156 -15.22 1.34 9.38
C HIS A 156 -16.53 1.11 8.61
N SER A 157 -17.15 -0.06 8.73
CA SER A 157 -18.29 -0.54 7.91
C SER A 157 -17.99 -0.67 6.41
N THR A 158 -17.37 0.35 5.81
CA THR A 158 -16.73 0.38 4.50
C THR A 158 -15.53 1.32 4.58
N LEU A 159 -14.44 0.97 3.92
CA LEU A 159 -13.23 1.77 3.86
C LEU A 159 -13.06 2.28 2.44
N VAL A 160 -13.56 3.49 2.22
CA VAL A 160 -13.57 4.16 0.92
C VAL A 160 -12.64 5.37 0.96
N LEU A 161 -11.61 5.36 0.12
CA LEU A 161 -10.56 6.37 0.12
C LEU A 161 -10.33 6.93 -1.30
N HIS A 162 -9.53 7.99 -1.38
CA HIS A 162 -9.10 8.61 -2.63
C HIS A 162 -10.26 9.06 -3.56
N GLY A 163 -11.30 9.67 -2.97
CA GLY A 163 -12.44 10.20 -3.73
C GLY A 163 -13.37 9.11 -4.27
N SER A 164 -13.53 8.02 -3.52
CA SER A 164 -14.30 6.83 -3.89
C SER A 164 -13.65 5.93 -4.94
N ASN A 165 -12.37 6.12 -5.24
CA ASN A 165 -11.68 5.28 -6.22
C ASN A 165 -11.15 3.97 -5.67
N ARG A 166 -11.00 3.85 -4.34
CA ARG A 166 -10.44 2.66 -3.71
C ARG A 166 -11.31 2.26 -2.56
N ALA A 167 -11.84 1.04 -2.61
CA ALA A 167 -12.74 0.54 -1.60
C ALA A 167 -12.46 -0.92 -1.23
N ASP A 168 -12.43 -1.20 0.08
CA ASP A 168 -12.62 -2.54 0.65
C ASP A 168 -11.71 -3.66 0.10
N ASN A 169 -10.45 -3.35 -0.23
CA ASN A 169 -9.47 -4.35 -0.66
C ASN A 169 -8.04 -4.00 -0.23
N ILE A 170 -7.49 -4.76 0.71
CA ILE A 170 -6.12 -4.54 1.21
C ILE A 170 -5.08 -4.81 0.12
N ASP A 171 -5.25 -5.85 -0.69
CA ASP A 171 -4.32 -6.19 -1.79
C ASP A 171 -4.21 -5.04 -2.81
N SER A 172 -5.26 -4.23 -2.95
CA SER A 172 -5.24 -2.99 -3.75
C SER A 172 -4.50 -1.86 -3.03
N CYS A 173 -4.75 -1.65 -1.74
CA CYS A 173 -4.16 -0.57 -0.97
C CYS A 173 -2.63 -0.66 -0.94
N VAL A 174 -2.10 -1.86 -0.70
CA VAL A 174 -0.65 -2.09 -0.56
C VAL A 174 0.11 -1.98 -1.88
N THR A 175 -0.55 -1.95 -3.04
CA THR A 175 0.16 -1.71 -4.31
C THR A 175 0.74 -0.31 -4.38
N CYS A 176 0.11 0.67 -3.75
CA CYS A 176 0.61 2.04 -3.63
C CYS A 176 1.23 2.31 -2.26
N HIS A 177 0.64 1.77 -1.20
CA HIS A 177 1.12 1.91 0.19
C HIS A 177 2.14 0.83 0.51
N ASN A 178 3.29 0.89 -0.16
CA ASN A 178 4.35 -0.11 -0.06
C ASN A 178 5.62 0.47 0.59
N PRO A 179 6.60 -0.38 0.96
CA PRO A 179 7.77 0.04 1.72
C PRO A 179 8.66 1.11 1.07
N ARG A 180 8.62 1.26 -0.26
CA ARG A 180 9.45 2.23 -1.00
C ARG A 180 8.75 3.54 -1.30
N ASN A 181 7.42 3.60 -1.17
CA ASN A 181 6.67 4.76 -1.60
C ASN A 181 6.58 5.82 -0.50
N THR A 182 6.70 7.09 -0.90
CA THR A 182 6.66 8.25 0.00
C THR A 182 5.79 9.36 -0.59
N ASP A 183 5.43 10.34 0.23
CA ASP A 183 4.69 11.52 -0.22
C ASP A 183 5.56 12.59 -0.91
N ARG A 184 6.87 12.35 -1.09
CA ARG A 184 7.86 13.37 -1.53
C ARG A 184 7.41 14.19 -2.73
N GLY A 185 6.91 13.52 -3.77
CA GLY A 185 6.51 14.15 -5.02
C GLY A 185 5.41 15.20 -4.83
N VAL A 186 4.43 14.92 -3.96
CA VAL A 186 3.32 15.84 -3.68
C VAL A 186 3.62 16.78 -2.52
N ARG A 187 4.47 16.36 -1.56
CA ARG A 187 4.91 17.16 -0.43
C ARG A 187 5.73 18.37 -0.86
N ALA A 188 6.60 18.22 -1.86
CA ALA A 188 7.41 19.31 -2.40
C ALA A 188 6.57 20.48 -2.98
N ILE A 189 5.32 20.21 -3.38
CA ILE A 189 4.37 21.19 -3.94
C ILE A 189 3.15 21.44 -3.04
N ALA A 190 3.24 21.02 -1.77
CA ALA A 190 2.13 21.13 -0.82
C ALA A 190 1.66 22.58 -0.68
N ARG A 191 0.35 22.82 -0.80
CA ARG A 191 -0.26 24.13 -0.54
C ARG A 191 -0.07 24.58 0.91
N THR A 192 -0.11 23.63 1.82
CA THR A 192 0.14 23.84 3.25
C THR A 192 1.20 22.83 3.68
N PRO A 193 2.49 23.19 3.63
CA PRO A 193 3.55 22.26 3.96
C PRO A 193 3.42 21.70 5.39
N PRO A 194 3.76 20.42 5.60
CA PRO A 194 3.89 19.82 6.94
C PRO A 194 4.86 20.59 7.83
N THR A 195 4.69 20.46 9.15
CA THR A 195 5.54 21.12 10.16
C THR A 195 6.52 20.16 10.83
N ASP A 196 6.57 18.91 10.38
CA ASP A 196 7.42 17.83 10.91
C ASP A 196 8.91 17.97 10.54
N GLY A 197 9.25 18.91 9.66
CA GLY A 197 10.62 19.16 9.20
C GLY A 197 11.16 18.08 8.26
N LYS A 198 10.33 17.15 7.78
CA LYS A 198 10.72 16.07 6.88
C LYS A 198 10.62 16.49 5.42
N ALA A 199 11.58 16.05 4.61
CA ALA A 199 11.51 16.20 3.15
C ALA A 199 10.45 15.28 2.53
N GLU A 200 10.18 14.15 3.17
CA GLU A 200 9.20 13.15 2.78
C GLU A 200 8.70 12.34 3.98
N GLU A 201 7.49 11.80 3.86
CA GLU A 201 6.92 10.84 4.79
C GLU A 201 6.62 9.53 4.06
N SER A 202 6.89 8.41 4.73
CA SER A 202 6.63 7.09 4.17
C SER A 202 5.13 6.84 4.02
N LEU A 203 4.75 6.18 2.92
CA LEU A 203 3.39 5.71 2.68
C LEU A 203 3.25 4.20 2.92
N ASP A 204 4.28 3.52 3.44
CA ASP A 204 4.26 2.09 3.75
C ASP A 204 3.08 1.76 4.65
N PHE A 205 2.23 0.82 4.22
CA PHE A 205 1.00 0.47 4.92
C PHE A 205 1.25 0.09 6.39
N LYS A 206 2.35 -0.60 6.68
CA LYS A 206 2.67 -1.06 8.04
C LYS A 206 3.01 0.10 8.99
N THR A 207 3.55 1.21 8.49
CA THR A 207 3.89 2.37 9.32
C THR A 207 2.74 3.35 9.36
N MET A 208 2.11 3.61 8.20
CA MET A 208 1.02 4.57 8.05
C MET A 208 -0.20 4.16 8.88
N ILE A 209 -0.66 2.91 8.77
CA ILE A 209 -1.88 2.47 9.46
C ILE A 209 -1.69 2.48 10.96
N HIS A 210 -0.57 1.97 11.48
CA HIS A 210 -0.28 2.06 12.89
C HIS A 210 -0.18 3.52 13.37
N ALA A 211 0.53 4.38 12.65
CA ALA A 211 0.72 5.77 13.06
C ALA A 211 -0.59 6.58 13.08
N ILE A 212 -1.51 6.32 12.14
CA ILE A 212 -2.86 6.92 12.15
C ILE A 212 -3.64 6.49 13.39
N HIS A 213 -3.67 5.19 13.69
CA HIS A 213 -4.47 4.67 14.81
C HIS A 213 -3.79 4.88 16.17
N ALA A 214 -2.48 5.09 16.21
CA ALA A 214 -1.71 5.39 17.41
C ALA A 214 -1.54 6.89 17.68
N ALA A 215 -2.25 7.75 16.95
CA ALA A 215 -2.08 9.21 16.99
C ALA A 215 -2.08 9.80 18.42
N ASP A 216 -2.89 9.25 19.33
CA ASP A 216 -3.03 9.71 20.72
C ASP A 216 -1.82 9.40 21.62
N MET A 217 -1.05 8.34 21.31
CA MET A 217 0.11 7.93 22.14
C MET A 217 1.46 8.38 21.57
N ARG A 218 1.50 8.80 20.31
CA ARG A 218 2.73 9.19 19.62
C ARG A 218 3.22 10.55 20.09
N GLU A 219 4.52 10.68 20.33
CA GLU A 219 5.16 11.98 20.58
C GLU A 219 5.28 12.83 19.30
N LYS A 220 5.37 12.17 18.14
CA LYS A 220 5.55 12.80 16.83
C LYS A 220 4.33 12.47 15.95
N PRO A 221 3.40 13.42 15.76
CA PRO A 221 2.25 13.25 14.88
C PRO A 221 2.66 12.83 13.47
N LEU A 222 1.88 11.95 12.85
CA LEU A 222 2.05 11.62 11.44
C LEU A 222 1.52 12.78 10.59
N GLN A 223 2.31 13.25 9.62
CA GLN A 223 1.86 14.24 8.65
C GLN A 223 2.07 13.72 7.23
N VAL A 224 1.01 13.61 6.45
CA VAL A 224 1.06 13.09 5.07
C VAL A 224 0.44 14.10 4.12
N VAL A 225 1.14 14.38 3.03
CA VAL A 225 0.61 15.20 1.95
C VAL A 225 -0.09 14.30 0.94
N GLY A 226 -1.38 14.57 0.70
CA GLY A 226 -2.20 13.82 -0.24
C GLY A 226 -2.86 14.72 -1.28
N PHE A 227 -3.76 14.13 -2.04
CA PHE A 227 -4.60 14.82 -3.04
C PHE A 227 -3.80 15.78 -3.91
N ARG A 228 -2.72 15.29 -4.54
CA ARG A 228 -1.86 16.07 -5.47
C ARG A 228 -1.27 17.36 -4.85
N GLY A 229 -1.01 17.36 -3.54
CA GLY A 229 -0.45 18.51 -2.82
C GLY A 229 -1.49 19.52 -2.34
N PHE A 230 -2.79 19.26 -2.55
CA PHE A 230 -3.86 20.16 -2.10
C PHE A 230 -4.18 20.01 -0.61
N THR A 231 -3.88 18.87 0.00
CA THR A 231 -4.25 18.57 1.39
C THR A 231 -3.08 17.98 2.14
N THR A 232 -2.82 18.53 3.32
CA THR A 232 -1.92 17.95 4.32
C THR A 232 -2.76 17.42 5.46
N TYR A 233 -2.64 16.12 5.70
CA TYR A 233 -3.31 15.43 6.80
C TYR A 233 -2.36 15.39 7.98
N VAL A 234 -2.83 15.82 9.15
CA VAL A 234 -2.10 15.72 10.42
C VAL A 234 -2.89 14.75 11.30
N TYR A 235 -2.25 13.68 11.74
CA TYR A 235 -2.84 12.69 12.64
C TYR A 235 -2.17 12.82 14.00
N ASP A 236 -2.88 13.45 14.93
CA ASP A 236 -2.51 13.66 16.32
C ASP A 236 -3.69 13.30 17.25
N GLU A 237 -3.48 13.44 18.57
CA GLU A 237 -4.49 13.25 19.60
C GLU A 237 -5.77 14.08 19.37
N ASN A 238 -5.71 15.22 18.67
CA ASN A 238 -6.90 16.04 18.44
C ASN A 238 -7.70 15.62 17.20
N GLN A 239 -7.11 14.81 16.31
CA GLN A 239 -7.74 14.37 15.07
C GLN A 239 -8.22 12.92 15.11
N VAL A 240 -7.45 12.01 15.74
CA VAL A 240 -7.79 10.59 15.79
C VAL A 240 -7.68 10.05 17.21
N HIS A 241 -8.81 9.57 17.72
CA HIS A 241 -8.88 8.76 18.94
C HIS A 241 -9.29 7.34 18.59
N TYR A 242 -8.38 6.39 18.79
CA TYR A 242 -8.70 4.98 18.58
C TYR A 242 -9.79 4.53 19.57
N PRO A 243 -10.93 3.98 19.10
CA PRO A 243 -12.06 3.68 19.97
C PRO A 243 -11.84 2.45 20.86
N GLY A 244 -10.91 1.57 20.48
CA GLY A 244 -10.59 0.34 21.20
C GLY A 244 -9.39 0.48 22.13
N ASN A 245 -8.91 -0.66 22.62
CA ASN A 245 -7.60 -0.73 23.27
C ASN A 245 -6.53 -0.85 22.18
N LEU A 246 -5.64 0.14 22.07
CA LEU A 246 -4.57 0.14 21.06
C LEU A 246 -3.59 -1.03 21.21
N ALA A 247 -3.44 -1.59 22.41
CA ALA A 247 -2.64 -2.79 22.64
C ALA A 247 -3.34 -4.08 22.15
N ASN A 248 -4.61 -4.02 21.76
CA ASN A 248 -5.33 -5.18 21.23
C ASN A 248 -4.99 -5.41 19.74
N CYS A 249 -3.82 -5.96 19.45
CA CYS A 249 -3.36 -6.19 18.06
C CYS A 249 -4.33 -7.07 17.25
N VAL A 250 -5.05 -8.00 17.91
CA VAL A 250 -6.04 -8.87 17.25
C VAL A 250 -7.33 -8.17 16.82
N ALA A 251 -7.45 -6.86 17.10
CA ALA A 251 -8.49 -6.04 16.48
C ALA A 251 -8.26 -5.87 14.95
N CYS A 252 -7.01 -5.98 14.49
CA CYS A 252 -6.65 -5.86 13.07
C CYS A 252 -5.97 -7.14 12.55
N HIS A 253 -5.05 -7.70 13.33
CA HIS A 253 -4.23 -8.83 12.93
C HIS A 253 -4.84 -10.18 13.28
N GLY A 254 -4.52 -11.20 12.48
CA GLY A 254 -4.65 -12.60 12.91
C GLY A 254 -3.65 -12.95 14.02
N GLU A 255 -3.74 -14.17 14.55
CA GLU A 255 -2.94 -14.61 15.72
C GLU A 255 -1.41 -14.51 15.53
N GLN A 256 -0.92 -14.50 14.29
CA GLN A 256 0.52 -14.43 13.99
C GLN A 256 0.95 -13.10 13.36
N GLY A 257 0.00 -12.24 12.95
CA GLY A 257 0.26 -11.03 12.15
C GLY A 257 1.05 -9.93 12.86
N PHE A 258 1.24 -10.07 14.18
CA PHE A 258 1.93 -9.10 15.05
C PHE A 258 3.13 -9.73 15.81
N THR A 259 3.48 -10.98 15.50
CA THR A 259 4.56 -11.70 16.21
C THR A 259 5.93 -11.43 15.59
N LEU A 260 6.98 -11.71 16.38
CA LEU A 260 8.37 -11.73 15.90
C LEU A 260 8.95 -13.15 15.92
N PRO A 261 9.84 -13.50 14.98
CA PRO A 261 10.37 -12.67 13.89
C PRO A 261 9.32 -12.33 12.82
N LEU A 262 9.55 -11.24 12.08
CA LEU A 262 8.72 -10.93 10.91
C LEU A 262 8.88 -12.00 9.84
N ALA A 263 7.89 -12.12 8.96
CA ALA A 263 7.96 -13.01 7.80
C ALA A 263 9.17 -12.66 6.91
N ASP A 264 9.74 -13.68 6.27
CA ASP A 264 10.81 -13.50 5.30
C ASP A 264 10.35 -12.61 4.14
N GLY A 265 11.25 -11.75 3.64
CA GLY A 265 10.98 -10.87 2.51
C GLY A 265 10.23 -9.57 2.85
N VAL A 266 9.93 -9.28 4.12
CA VAL A 266 9.45 -7.95 4.53
C VAL A 266 10.56 -6.93 4.32
N LEU A 267 10.32 -5.94 3.46
CA LEU A 267 11.31 -4.89 3.18
C LEU A 267 11.38 -3.84 4.29
N ALA A 268 12.53 -3.16 4.34
CA ALA A 268 12.72 -1.96 5.13
C ALA A 268 11.86 -0.81 4.59
N THR A 269 11.54 0.16 5.44
CA THR A 269 10.68 1.29 5.06
C THR A 269 11.52 2.49 4.65
N SER A 270 11.36 2.98 3.42
CA SER A 270 12.02 4.19 2.93
C SER A 270 11.53 5.43 3.66
N ILE A 271 12.47 6.24 4.14
CA ILE A 271 12.25 7.53 4.82
C ILE A 271 12.95 8.69 4.11
N ASP A 272 13.88 8.37 3.20
CA ASP A 272 14.48 9.31 2.25
C ASP A 272 14.74 8.53 0.95
N THR A 273 14.14 8.95 -0.17
CA THR A 273 14.31 8.31 -1.48
C THR A 273 15.51 8.85 -2.26
N GLY A 274 16.51 9.40 -1.57
CA GLY A 274 17.78 9.80 -2.14
C GLY A 274 17.70 10.93 -3.18
N ASP A 275 18.71 11.01 -4.04
CA ASP A 275 18.71 11.95 -5.17
C ASP A 275 17.89 11.40 -6.34
N ASN A 276 17.90 10.08 -6.54
CA ASN A 276 17.21 9.40 -7.63
C ASN A 276 15.99 8.62 -7.14
N ARG A 277 14.84 9.29 -7.06
CA ARG A 277 13.56 8.72 -6.56
C ARG A 277 13.07 7.44 -7.26
N ALA A 278 13.53 7.17 -8.48
CA ALA A 278 13.16 5.97 -9.23
C ALA A 278 14.07 4.76 -8.90
N ASP A 279 15.22 5.01 -8.27
CA ASP A 279 16.24 4.01 -7.95
C ASP A 279 16.34 3.83 -6.43
N PRO A 280 15.99 2.66 -5.89
CA PRO A 280 16.04 2.41 -4.45
C PRO A 280 17.46 2.27 -3.89
N ALA A 281 18.51 2.29 -4.73
CA ALA A 281 19.88 2.01 -4.30
C ALA A 281 20.46 3.08 -3.37
N ASP A 282 19.99 4.32 -3.45
CA ASP A 282 20.39 5.44 -2.59
C ASP A 282 19.35 5.79 -1.51
N ASP A 283 18.27 5.00 -1.38
CA ASP A 283 17.28 5.17 -0.33
C ASP A 283 17.91 5.01 1.07
N THR A 284 17.55 5.94 1.97
CA THR A 284 17.71 5.71 3.41
C THR A 284 16.43 5.09 3.97
N VAL A 285 16.60 3.97 4.65
CA VAL A 285 15.51 3.14 5.18
C VAL A 285 15.60 2.95 6.70
N VAL A 286 14.47 2.64 7.31
CA VAL A 286 14.34 2.12 8.68
C VAL A 286 14.17 0.60 8.61
N SER A 287 14.91 -0.15 9.43
CA SER A 287 14.89 -1.62 9.41
C SER A 287 13.49 -2.19 9.73
N PRO A 288 13.14 -3.39 9.22
CA PRO A 288 11.75 -3.82 9.11
C PRO A 288 10.94 -3.85 10.42
N ALA A 289 11.46 -4.49 11.48
CA ALA A 289 10.75 -4.54 12.76
C ALA A 289 10.79 -3.18 13.48
N THR A 290 11.91 -2.45 13.37
CA THR A 290 12.04 -1.10 13.93
C THR A 290 11.01 -0.16 13.32
N ALA A 291 10.78 -0.21 12.02
CA ALA A 291 9.77 0.60 11.34
C ALA A 291 8.35 0.30 11.84
N ALA A 292 8.03 -0.98 12.05
CA ALA A 292 6.74 -1.39 12.60
C ALA A 292 6.57 -0.93 14.06
N CYS A 293 7.55 -1.18 14.94
CA CYS A 293 7.46 -0.83 16.36
C CYS A 293 7.47 0.70 16.60
N ALA A 294 8.32 1.43 15.86
CA ALA A 294 8.44 2.88 15.98
C ALA A 294 7.23 3.64 15.44
N SER A 295 6.30 2.96 14.76
CA SER A 295 5.03 3.56 14.35
C SER A 295 4.07 3.84 15.51
N CYS A 296 4.28 3.22 16.68
CA CYS A 296 3.57 3.54 17.93
C CYS A 296 4.55 3.99 19.02
N HIS A 297 5.74 3.39 19.09
CA HIS A 297 6.76 3.66 20.11
C HIS A 297 7.85 4.60 19.56
N ASP A 298 7.54 5.89 19.48
CA ASP A 298 8.36 6.89 18.80
C ASP A 298 9.16 7.84 19.72
N ASP A 299 9.09 7.59 21.04
CA ASP A 299 9.86 8.30 22.05
C ASP A 299 11.37 7.98 21.97
N ASN A 300 12.18 8.84 22.58
CA ASN A 300 13.65 8.72 22.51
C ASN A 300 14.20 7.47 23.21
N VAL A 301 13.53 6.98 24.27
CA VAL A 301 13.96 5.78 25.00
C VAL A 301 13.68 4.53 24.16
N ALA A 302 12.51 4.45 23.54
CA ALA A 302 12.15 3.39 22.61
C ALA A 302 13.12 3.35 21.42
N ALA A 303 13.41 4.50 20.80
CA ALA A 303 14.38 4.60 19.71
C ALA A 303 15.79 4.13 20.11
N ALA A 304 16.26 4.53 21.29
CA ALA A 304 17.56 4.09 21.80
C ALA A 304 17.58 2.58 22.09
N HIS A 305 16.48 2.04 22.65
CA HIS A 305 16.32 0.61 22.90
C HIS A 305 16.36 -0.20 21.60
N MET A 306 15.59 0.20 20.58
CA MET A 306 15.59 -0.49 19.28
C MET A 306 16.98 -0.46 18.64
N THR A 307 17.65 0.70 18.65
CA THR A 307 19.01 0.85 18.12
C THR A 307 20.02 -0.04 18.85
N ALA A 308 19.95 -0.11 20.18
CA ALA A 308 20.85 -0.95 20.98
C ALA A 308 20.67 -2.46 20.71
N ASN A 309 19.53 -2.86 20.15
CA ASN A 309 19.20 -4.25 19.81
C ASN A 309 19.26 -4.51 18.29
N GLY A 310 20.06 -3.72 17.57
CA GLY A 310 20.37 -3.96 16.16
C GLY A 310 19.33 -3.39 15.17
N GLY A 311 18.30 -2.71 15.66
CA GLY A 311 17.44 -1.87 14.83
C GLY A 311 18.21 -0.67 14.25
N SER A 312 17.78 -0.19 13.09
CA SER A 312 18.35 1.03 12.50
C SER A 312 17.25 1.97 12.01
N PHE A 313 17.42 3.25 12.31
CA PHE A 313 16.57 4.34 11.84
C PHE A 313 17.12 5.05 10.60
N ALA A 314 18.34 4.69 10.18
CA ALA A 314 18.97 5.25 8.99
C ALA A 314 20.04 4.26 8.50
N THR A 315 19.69 3.48 7.47
CA THR A 315 20.58 2.54 6.79
C THR A 315 20.16 2.38 5.34
N SER A 316 20.74 1.43 4.61
CA SER A 316 20.29 1.04 3.26
C SER A 316 19.68 -0.36 3.28
N GLN A 317 18.83 -0.65 2.29
CA GLN A 317 18.28 -2.00 2.11
C GLN A 317 19.42 -3.03 1.91
N GLN A 318 20.49 -2.65 1.20
CA GLN A 318 21.67 -3.51 0.99
C GLN A 318 22.38 -3.89 2.31
N ALA A 319 22.49 -2.96 3.27
CA ALA A 319 23.11 -3.25 4.57
C ALA A 319 22.27 -4.26 5.37
N ILE A 320 20.95 -4.22 5.24
CA ILE A 320 20.05 -5.21 5.86
C ILE A 320 20.19 -6.56 5.15
N ASP A 321 20.12 -6.58 3.81
CA ASP A 321 20.17 -7.81 3.02
C ASP A 321 21.52 -8.56 3.16
N SER A 322 22.62 -7.82 3.33
CA SER A 322 23.96 -8.37 3.56
C SER A 322 24.22 -8.82 5.00
N GLY A 323 23.30 -8.53 5.92
CA GLY A 323 23.44 -8.84 7.35
C GLY A 323 24.40 -7.91 8.10
N GLU A 324 24.72 -6.73 7.54
CA GLU A 324 25.41 -5.66 8.29
C GLU A 324 24.49 -5.10 9.39
N VAL A 325 23.20 -4.94 9.08
CA VAL A 325 22.15 -4.57 10.04
C VAL A 325 21.31 -5.80 10.37
N VAL A 326 21.30 -6.22 11.63
CA VAL A 326 20.56 -7.41 12.10
C VAL A 326 19.78 -7.08 13.35
N GLU A 327 18.46 -7.12 13.25
CA GLU A 327 17.56 -6.90 14.37
C GLU A 327 17.54 -8.11 15.31
N GLN A 328 17.79 -7.87 16.60
CA GLN A 328 17.80 -8.90 17.64
C GLN A 328 16.49 -8.94 18.44
N CYS A 329 15.47 -8.19 17.99
CA CYS A 329 14.20 -8.00 18.67
C CYS A 329 13.53 -9.33 19.05
N ALA A 330 13.56 -10.32 18.14
CA ALA A 330 12.94 -11.64 18.34
C ALA A 330 13.58 -12.47 19.47
N LEU A 331 14.76 -12.11 19.96
CA LEU A 331 15.37 -12.79 21.12
C LEU A 331 14.57 -12.58 22.40
N CYS A 332 13.96 -11.40 22.54
CA CYS A 332 13.19 -11.00 23.73
C CYS A 332 11.70 -10.89 23.44
N HIS A 333 11.33 -10.38 22.26
CA HIS A 333 9.94 -10.13 21.85
C HIS A 333 9.34 -11.23 20.97
N GLY A 334 10.12 -12.26 20.64
CA GLY A 334 9.62 -13.41 19.89
C GLY A 334 8.68 -14.29 20.70
N GLU A 335 8.04 -15.24 20.02
CA GLU A 335 7.04 -16.10 20.66
C GLU A 335 7.62 -16.90 21.85
N GLY A 336 6.96 -16.82 23.02
CA GLY A 336 7.35 -17.52 24.26
C GLY A 336 8.61 -16.97 24.91
N ARG A 337 9.11 -15.80 24.47
CA ARG A 337 10.29 -15.13 25.04
C ARG A 337 9.93 -14.27 26.25
N SER A 338 10.94 -13.73 26.91
CA SER A 338 10.80 -13.00 28.18
C SER A 338 9.96 -11.73 28.11
N ALA A 339 9.84 -11.13 26.92
CA ALA A 339 9.08 -9.92 26.65
C ALA A 339 8.25 -10.08 25.37
N ASP A 340 7.73 -11.29 25.16
CA ASP A 340 6.87 -11.66 24.04
C ASP A 340 5.87 -10.56 23.67
N THR A 341 5.76 -10.23 22.37
CA THR A 341 4.89 -9.14 21.90
C THR A 341 3.44 -9.29 22.38
N ALA A 342 2.86 -10.49 22.33
CA ALA A 342 1.49 -10.71 22.76
C ALA A 342 1.33 -10.52 24.28
N GLN A 343 2.34 -10.91 25.06
CA GLN A 343 2.34 -10.75 26.52
C GLN A 343 2.43 -9.28 26.93
N VAL A 344 3.37 -8.52 26.34
CA VAL A 344 3.59 -7.12 26.72
C VAL A 344 2.46 -6.19 26.25
N HIS A 345 1.69 -6.62 25.24
CA HIS A 345 0.48 -5.93 24.79
C HIS A 345 -0.81 -6.47 25.42
N GLY A 346 -0.72 -7.42 26.36
CA GLY A 346 -1.86 -7.92 27.13
C GLY A 346 -2.88 -8.72 26.32
N ILE A 347 -2.44 -9.38 25.25
CA ILE A 347 -3.26 -10.26 24.41
C ILE A 347 -3.34 -11.66 25.02
N ARG A 348 -2.28 -12.10 25.72
CA ARG A 348 -2.20 -13.39 26.43
C ARG A 348 -1.40 -13.31 27.73
#